data_AF-A0A7V5J2Z2-F1
#
_entry.id   AF-A0A7V5J2Z2-F1
#
_cell.length_a   1.000
_cell.length_b   1.000
_cell.length_c   1.000
_cell.angle_alpha   90.00
_cell.angle_beta   90.00
_cell.angle_gamma   90.00
#
_symmetry.space_group_name_H-M   'P 1'
#
loop_
_entity.id
_entity.type
_entity.pdbx_description
1 polymer ?
#
loop_
_entity_poly.entity_id
_entity_poly.type
_entity_poly.pdbx_seq_one_letter_code
_entity_poly.pdbx_strand_id
1 'polypeptide(L)'
;MKKKIILIYISSLLMVAQCNELNLFQTISSSELIKHIIKATEHNHSPIDHNISSSISEVLIDMYSGDAQKGYTLFKKKLETPCQISPIEFAIAHTQEEWEAIVEAGKFREETLQLCPDSETQLKATWLPHLYQFAYEYAIDSGNIPSDDE
;
A
#
# COMPACT_ATOMS: atom_id res chain seq x y z
N MET A 1 -33.46 -45.36 -31.05
CA MET A 1 -33.02 -43.95 -31.17
C MET A 1 -33.02 -43.14 -29.86
N LYS A 2 -33.22 -43.74 -28.67
CA LYS A 2 -33.24 -43.00 -27.39
C LYS A 2 -31.89 -42.94 -26.65
N LYS A 3 -30.92 -43.78 -27.01
CA LYS A 3 -29.59 -43.83 -26.36
C LYS A 3 -28.63 -42.72 -26.80
N LYS A 4 -28.74 -42.21 -28.04
CA LYS A 4 -27.85 -41.14 -28.55
C LYS A 4 -28.20 -39.75 -27.98
N ILE A 5 -29.46 -39.50 -27.63
CA ILE A 5 -29.90 -38.21 -27.08
C ILE A 5 -29.43 -38.04 -25.61
N ILE A 6 -29.36 -39.14 -24.85
CA ILE A 6 -28.90 -39.12 -23.44
C ILE A 6 -27.40 -38.79 -23.35
N LEU A 7 -26.59 -39.29 -24.29
CA LEU A 7 -25.14 -39.01 -24.32
C LEU A 7 -24.81 -37.54 -24.60
N ILE A 8 -25.62 -36.85 -25.42
CA ILE A 8 -25.42 -35.41 -25.70
C ILE A 8 -25.67 -34.59 -24.43
N TYR A 9 -26.69 -34.94 -23.65
CA TYR A 9 -27.03 -34.20 -22.42
C TYR A 9 -25.96 -34.32 -21.31
N ILE A 10 -25.28 -35.47 -21.23
CA ILE A 10 -24.22 -35.70 -20.24
C ILE A 10 -22.94 -34.90 -20.60
N SER A 11 -22.61 -34.78 -21.89
CA SER A 11 -21.46 -33.97 -22.33
C SER A 11 -21.68 -32.46 -22.13
N SER A 12 -22.93 -31.97 -22.25
CA SER A 12 -23.25 -30.56 -21.97
C SER A 12 -23.27 -30.23 -20.48
N LEU A 13 -23.63 -31.18 -19.60
CA LEU A 13 -23.62 -30.96 -18.14
C LEU A 13 -22.21 -30.94 -17.55
N LEU A 14 -21.23 -31.61 -18.17
CA LEU A 14 -19.85 -31.66 -17.66
C LEU A 14 -19.12 -30.30 -17.77
N MET A 15 -19.57 -29.42 -18.68
CA MET A 15 -18.99 -28.07 -18.86
C MET A 15 -19.49 -27.04 -17.82
N VAL A 16 -20.52 -27.35 -17.02
CA VAL A 16 -21.05 -26.44 -15.98
C VAL A 16 -20.47 -26.74 -14.59
N ALA A 17 -19.75 -27.86 -14.43
CA ALA A 17 -19.17 -28.28 -13.15
C ALA A 17 -17.71 -27.82 -12.92
N GLN A 18 -17.19 -26.90 -13.74
CA GLN A 18 -15.82 -26.38 -13.64
C GLN A 18 -15.73 -24.85 -13.52
N CYS A 19 -16.73 -24.22 -12.90
CA CYS A 19 -16.68 -22.80 -12.53
C CYS A 19 -16.88 -22.52 -11.03
N ASN A 20 -16.71 -23.50 -10.14
CA ASN A 20 -16.96 -23.29 -8.68
C ASN A 20 -15.83 -23.72 -7.73
N GLU A 21 -14.61 -23.95 -8.21
CA GLU A 21 -13.42 -24.09 -7.34
C GLU A 21 -12.24 -23.25 -7.84
N LEU A 22 -12.48 -21.95 -8.07
CA LEU A 22 -11.40 -20.97 -8.27
C LEU A 22 -11.75 -19.61 -7.66
N ASN A 23 -12.46 -19.64 -6.54
CA ASN A 23 -12.76 -18.42 -5.77
C ASN A 23 -12.79 -18.65 -4.26
N LEU A 24 -11.81 -19.42 -3.75
CA LEU A 24 -11.53 -19.48 -2.31
C LEU A 24 -10.10 -19.00 -2.00
N PHE A 25 -9.61 -17.99 -2.72
CA PHE A 25 -8.33 -17.36 -2.38
C PHE A 25 -8.27 -15.85 -2.70
N GLN A 26 -9.41 -15.16 -2.81
CA GLN A 26 -9.42 -13.70 -3.09
C GLN A 26 -10.08 -12.82 -2.03
N THR A 27 -10.26 -13.29 -0.80
CA THR A 27 -10.74 -12.39 0.29
C THR A 27 -10.06 -12.67 1.63
N ILE A 28 -8.74 -12.84 1.64
CA ILE A 28 -7.99 -12.52 2.86
C ILE A 28 -7.37 -11.15 2.58
N SER A 29 -7.95 -10.10 3.18
CA SER A 29 -7.31 -8.78 3.24
C SER A 29 -5.85 -8.98 3.65
N SER A 30 -4.94 -8.40 2.88
CA SER A 30 -3.48 -8.51 3.04
C SER A 30 -3.02 -8.22 4.49
N SER A 31 -3.83 -7.50 5.27
CA SER A 31 -3.60 -7.19 6.69
C SER A 31 -3.65 -8.39 7.66
N GLU A 32 -4.45 -9.44 7.41
CA GLU A 32 -4.58 -10.59 8.33
C GLU A 32 -3.51 -11.68 8.11
N LEU A 33 -2.98 -11.77 6.89
CA LEU A 33 -1.87 -12.69 6.57
C LEU A 33 -0.56 -12.23 7.23
N ILE A 34 -0.31 -10.92 7.27
CA ILE A 34 0.90 -10.35 7.87
C ILE A 34 0.94 -10.62 9.40
N LYS A 35 -0.20 -10.54 10.10
CA LYS A 35 -0.27 -10.85 11.55
C LYS A 35 0.10 -12.29 11.88
N HIS A 36 -0.27 -13.24 11.03
CA HIS A 36 0.07 -14.65 11.23
C HIS A 36 1.54 -14.95 10.91
N ILE A 37 2.13 -14.26 9.93
CA ILE A 37 3.54 -14.42 9.57
C ILE A 37 4.46 -13.86 10.66
N ILE A 38 4.14 -12.70 11.24
CA ILE A 38 4.96 -12.07 12.29
C ILE A 38 5.00 -12.92 13.57
N LYS A 39 3.89 -13.57 13.93
CA LYS A 39 3.82 -14.43 15.12
C LYS A 39 4.71 -15.68 15.02
N ALA A 40 5.15 -16.06 13.82
CA ALA A 40 6.05 -17.19 13.60
C ALA A 40 7.55 -16.84 13.79
N THR A 41 7.91 -15.56 13.88
CA THR A 41 9.32 -15.09 13.85
C THR A 41 9.93 -14.77 15.23
N GLU A 42 9.18 -14.91 16.34
CA GLU A 42 9.64 -14.49 17.68
C GLU A 42 10.54 -15.51 18.42
N HIS A 43 10.84 -16.68 17.86
CA HIS A 43 11.70 -17.67 18.51
C HIS A 43 13.00 -17.90 17.72
N ASN A 44 13.92 -16.93 17.72
CA ASN A 44 15.38 -17.15 17.70
C ASN A 44 16.13 -15.81 17.70
N HIS A 45 16.44 -15.28 18.89
CA HIS A 45 17.38 -14.17 19.04
C HIS A 45 18.81 -14.72 19.19
N SER A 46 19.71 -14.34 18.28
CA SER A 46 21.16 -14.38 18.48
C SER A 46 21.79 -13.22 17.70
N PRO A 47 22.83 -12.54 18.22
CA PRO A 47 23.30 -11.27 17.69
C PRO A 47 24.23 -11.47 16.48
N ILE A 48 24.00 -10.75 15.38
CA ILE A 48 24.83 -10.81 14.17
C ILE A 48 25.18 -9.39 13.70
N ASP A 49 26.43 -9.01 13.99
CA ASP A 49 27.48 -8.46 13.13
C ASP A 49 27.14 -7.37 12.08
N HIS A 50 27.82 -6.23 12.24
CA HIS A 50 27.90 -5.11 11.29
C HIS A 50 28.48 -5.51 9.92
N ASN A 51 27.67 -6.07 9.01
CA ASN A 51 27.85 -5.94 7.54
C ASN A 51 26.62 -6.40 6.70
N ILE A 52 25.41 -6.05 7.11
CA ILE A 52 24.19 -6.33 6.31
C ILE A 52 23.66 -5.00 5.79
N SER A 53 24.40 -4.34 4.90
CA SER A 53 24.12 -2.94 4.50
C SER A 53 23.39 -2.78 3.14
N SER A 54 22.85 -3.85 2.53
CA SER A 54 22.21 -3.72 1.20
C SER A 54 20.93 -4.56 0.98
N SER A 55 20.43 -5.28 1.99
CA SER A 55 19.29 -6.21 1.79
C SER A 55 18.26 -6.18 2.92
N ILE A 56 18.31 -5.18 3.81
CA ILE A 56 17.32 -4.97 4.89
C ILE A 56 16.18 -4.05 4.38
N SER A 57 15.69 -4.27 3.16
CA SER A 57 14.66 -3.42 2.54
C SER A 57 13.22 -3.77 2.92
N GLU A 58 12.99 -4.67 3.87
CA GLU A 58 11.65 -4.97 4.38
C GLU A 58 11.68 -5.09 5.89
N VAL A 59 12.00 -3.98 6.57
CA VAL A 59 11.18 -3.66 7.74
C VAL A 59 9.79 -3.44 7.15
N LEU A 60 8.82 -4.27 7.50
CA LEU A 60 7.42 -4.05 7.15
C LEU A 60 7.02 -2.70 7.76
N ILE A 61 7.12 -1.62 6.98
CA ILE A 61 6.68 -0.29 7.41
C ILE A 61 5.16 -0.32 7.31
N ASP A 62 4.50 -0.28 8.47
CA ASP A 62 3.06 -0.12 8.52
C ASP A 62 2.70 1.30 8.09
N MET A 63 2.31 1.45 6.83
CA MET A 63 1.90 2.74 6.27
C MET A 63 0.66 3.30 6.97
N TYR A 64 -0.18 2.44 7.55
CA TYR A 64 -1.42 2.83 8.23
C TYR A 64 -1.20 3.31 9.67
N SER A 65 0.02 3.15 10.22
CA SER A 65 0.35 3.64 11.57
C SER A 65 0.70 5.14 11.61
N GLY A 66 0.51 5.85 10.50
CA GLY A 66 0.86 7.26 10.34
C GLY A 66 -0.09 8.20 11.08
N ASP A 67 0.09 9.49 10.80
CA ASP A 67 -0.68 10.58 11.40
C ASP A 67 -0.69 11.72 10.39
N ALA A 68 -1.88 12.10 9.93
CA ALA A 68 -2.05 13.04 8.81
C ALA A 68 -1.50 14.43 9.12
N GLN A 69 -1.71 14.92 10.34
CA GLN A 69 -1.23 16.23 10.77
C GLN A 69 0.30 16.27 10.90
N LYS A 70 0.90 15.19 11.43
CA LYS A 70 2.36 15.03 11.40
C LYS A 70 2.88 14.96 9.98
N GLY A 71 2.17 14.28 9.07
CA GLY A 71 2.51 14.21 7.65
C GLY A 71 2.52 15.59 6.98
N TYR A 72 1.46 16.38 7.19
CA TYR A 72 1.37 17.76 6.72
C TYR A 72 2.55 18.61 7.22
N THR A 73 2.76 18.60 8.54
CA THR A 73 3.85 19.34 9.19
C THR A 73 5.22 18.93 8.65
N LEU A 74 5.40 17.64 8.42
CA LEU A 74 6.63 17.09 7.89
C LEU A 74 6.87 17.54 6.45
N PHE A 75 5.83 17.45 5.60
CA PHE A 75 5.92 17.91 4.23
C PHE A 75 6.28 19.40 4.19
N LYS A 76 5.53 20.24 4.89
CA LYS A 76 5.76 21.70 4.99
C LYS A 76 7.20 22.02 5.45
N LYS A 77 7.70 21.35 6.49
CA LYS A 77 9.02 21.67 7.08
C LYS A 77 10.21 21.03 6.34
N LYS A 78 10.01 19.92 5.63
CA LYS A 78 11.12 19.09 5.10
C LYS A 78 11.09 18.91 3.59
N LEU A 79 9.92 18.95 2.98
CA LEU A 79 9.74 18.60 1.56
C LEU A 79 9.28 19.78 0.72
N GLU A 80 8.53 20.75 1.25
CA GLU A 80 8.00 21.89 0.47
C GLU A 80 9.10 22.67 -0.26
N THR A 81 10.15 23.09 0.44
CA THR A 81 11.26 23.82 -0.18
C THR A 81 12.02 23.03 -1.25
N PRO A 82 12.49 21.78 -1.00
CA PRO A 82 13.16 21.03 -2.06
C PRO A 82 12.22 20.58 -3.17
N CYS A 83 10.96 20.26 -2.87
CA CYS A 83 10.00 19.75 -3.87
C CYS A 83 9.41 20.85 -4.75
N GLN A 84 9.41 22.11 -4.29
CA GLN A 84 8.83 23.25 -5.01
C GLN A 84 7.32 23.11 -5.31
N ILE A 85 6.62 22.26 -4.56
CA ILE A 85 5.16 22.14 -4.56
C ILE A 85 4.65 22.35 -3.14
N SER A 86 3.43 22.87 -3.03
CA SER A 86 2.74 23.00 -1.75
C SER A 86 2.35 21.61 -1.19
N PRO A 87 2.17 21.47 0.14
CA PRO A 87 1.66 20.23 0.71
C PRO A 87 0.30 19.82 0.11
N ILE A 88 -0.56 20.79 -0.22
CA ILE A 88 -1.86 20.52 -0.81
C ILE A 88 -1.71 19.93 -2.22
N GLU A 89 -0.86 20.52 -3.07
CA GLU A 89 -0.58 19.98 -4.42
C GLU A 89 -0.06 18.54 -4.37
N PHE A 90 0.71 18.18 -3.34
CA PHE A 90 1.11 16.80 -3.12
C PHE A 90 -0.09 15.90 -2.79
N ALA A 91 -0.91 16.27 -1.80
CA ALA A 91 -2.02 15.42 -1.35
C ALA A 91 -3.07 15.19 -2.45
N ILE A 92 -3.40 16.22 -3.23
CA ILE A 92 -4.41 16.15 -4.30
C ILE A 92 -3.89 15.51 -5.60
N ALA A 93 -2.65 15.01 -5.63
CA ALA A 93 -2.08 14.38 -6.83
C ALA A 93 -2.84 13.10 -7.24
N HIS A 94 -3.47 12.43 -6.27
CA HIS A 94 -4.24 11.20 -6.46
C HIS A 94 -5.53 11.23 -5.62
N THR A 95 -6.47 10.37 -5.99
CA THR A 95 -7.64 10.02 -5.16
C THR A 95 -7.25 9.11 -3.98
N GLN A 96 -8.16 8.95 -3.01
CA GLN A 96 -7.96 8.02 -1.89
C GLN A 96 -7.71 6.58 -2.37
N GLU A 97 -8.47 6.13 -3.37
CA GLU A 97 -8.34 4.79 -3.96
C GLU A 97 -6.98 4.62 -4.67
N GLU A 98 -6.54 5.62 -5.43
CA GLU A 98 -5.23 5.60 -6.10
C GLU A 98 -4.08 5.61 -5.09
N TRP A 99 -4.16 6.43 -4.03
CA TRP A 99 -3.16 6.45 -2.96
C TRP A 99 -3.06 5.10 -2.23
N GLU A 100 -4.19 4.47 -1.94
CA GLU A 100 -4.24 3.14 -1.35
C GLU A 100 -3.61 2.10 -2.29
N ALA A 101 -3.96 2.10 -3.57
CA ALA A 101 -3.38 1.19 -4.56
C ALA A 101 -1.85 1.36 -4.69
N ILE A 102 -1.33 2.59 -4.60
CA ILE A 102 0.11 2.87 -4.61
C ILE A 102 0.81 2.29 -3.36
N VAL A 103 0.18 2.40 -2.18
CA VAL A 103 0.70 1.83 -0.93
C VAL A 103 0.67 0.31 -0.95
N GLU A 104 -0.43 -0.29 -1.38
CA GLU A 104 -0.58 -1.75 -1.49
C GLU A 104 0.42 -2.35 -2.48
N ALA A 105 0.78 -1.60 -3.53
CA ALA A 105 1.82 -1.99 -4.48
C ALA A 105 3.26 -1.80 -3.95
N GLY A 106 3.45 -1.24 -2.76
CA GLY A 106 4.77 -0.92 -2.19
C GLY A 106 5.48 0.25 -2.89
N LYS A 107 4.75 1.08 -3.64
CA LYS A 107 5.30 2.13 -4.52
C LYS A 107 5.22 3.54 -3.97
N PHE A 108 4.70 3.72 -2.76
CA PHE A 108 4.51 5.06 -2.19
C PHE A 108 5.76 5.94 -2.16
N ARG A 109 6.92 5.35 -1.81
CA ARG A 109 8.21 6.10 -1.83
C ARG A 109 8.58 6.53 -3.25
N GLU A 110 8.40 5.63 -4.23
CA GLU A 110 8.71 5.93 -5.63
C GLU A 110 7.83 7.06 -6.13
N GLU A 111 6.52 6.98 -5.91
CA GLU A 111 5.57 8.01 -6.30
C GLU A 111 5.89 9.36 -5.63
N THR A 112 6.21 9.35 -4.33
CA THR A 112 6.63 10.56 -3.62
C THR A 112 7.84 11.21 -4.29
N LEU A 113 8.80 10.43 -4.80
CA LEU A 113 9.96 10.95 -5.52
C LEU A 113 9.65 11.35 -6.96
N GLN A 114 8.64 10.76 -7.60
CA GLN A 114 8.17 11.24 -8.90
C GLN A 114 7.55 12.63 -8.79
N LEU A 115 6.77 12.88 -7.73
CA LEU A 115 6.22 14.21 -7.42
C LEU A 115 7.29 15.17 -6.88
N CYS A 116 8.27 14.66 -6.13
CA CYS A 116 9.33 15.43 -5.49
C CYS A 116 10.73 14.89 -5.79
N PRO A 117 11.25 15.04 -7.04
CA PRO A 117 12.52 14.45 -7.46
C PRO A 117 13.72 14.95 -6.64
N ASP A 118 13.73 16.24 -6.28
CA ASP A 118 14.83 16.86 -5.52
C ASP A 118 14.85 16.47 -4.03
N SER A 119 13.87 15.68 -3.55
CA SER A 119 13.75 15.27 -2.15
C SER A 119 14.41 13.93 -1.82
N GLU A 120 14.99 13.23 -2.81
CA GLU A 120 15.51 11.86 -2.66
C GLU A 120 16.49 11.68 -1.50
N THR A 121 17.37 12.66 -1.29
CA THR A 121 18.37 12.63 -0.22
C THR A 121 17.80 12.92 1.17
N GLN A 122 16.58 13.46 1.24
CA GLN A 122 15.95 13.90 2.48
C GLN A 122 14.83 12.97 2.94
N LEU A 123 14.19 12.25 2.03
CA LEU A 123 13.03 11.40 2.33
C LEU A 123 13.41 10.18 3.17
N LYS A 124 13.09 10.23 4.47
CA LYS A 124 13.33 9.12 5.40
C LYS A 124 12.19 8.11 5.38
N ALA A 125 12.54 6.83 5.51
CA ALA A 125 11.57 5.73 5.57
C ALA A 125 10.55 5.90 6.71
N THR A 126 10.98 6.42 7.87
CA THR A 126 10.10 6.68 9.03
C THR A 126 9.08 7.78 8.80
N TRP A 127 9.19 8.55 7.72
CA TRP A 127 8.25 9.62 7.38
C TRP A 127 7.11 9.12 6.51
N LEU A 128 7.32 8.00 5.80
CA LEU A 128 6.38 7.49 4.79
C LEU A 128 4.98 7.22 5.37
N PRO A 129 4.80 6.60 6.56
CA PRO A 129 3.46 6.41 7.12
C PRO A 129 2.72 7.73 7.33
N HIS A 130 3.41 8.74 7.88
CA HIS A 130 2.80 10.05 8.12
C HIS A 130 2.45 10.77 6.82
N LEU A 131 3.36 10.73 5.83
CA LEU A 131 3.13 11.32 4.51
C LEU A 131 1.98 10.66 3.78
N TYR A 132 1.83 9.35 3.88
CA TYR A 132 0.70 8.64 3.28
C TYR A 132 -0.62 9.00 3.97
N GLN A 133 -0.68 8.99 5.30
CA GLN A 133 -1.90 9.39 6.01
C GLN A 133 -2.30 10.83 5.67
N PHE A 134 -1.33 11.73 5.48
CA PHE A 134 -1.58 13.08 4.99
C PHE A 134 -2.16 13.07 3.57
N ALA A 135 -1.50 12.38 2.63
CA ALA A 135 -1.95 12.30 1.25
C ALA A 135 -3.35 11.70 1.10
N TYR A 136 -3.65 10.65 1.88
CA TYR A 136 -4.94 9.98 1.89
C TYR A 136 -6.05 10.83 2.54
N GLU A 137 -5.78 11.48 3.67
CA GLU A 137 -6.77 12.31 4.38
C GLU A 137 -7.22 13.50 3.52
N TYR A 138 -6.30 14.10 2.76
CA TYR A 138 -6.52 15.31 1.96
C TYR A 138 -6.42 15.05 0.45
N ALA A 139 -6.67 13.82 0.03
CA ALA A 139 -6.77 13.44 -1.38
C ALA A 139 -7.81 14.29 -2.12
N ILE A 140 -7.72 14.34 -3.44
CA ILE A 140 -8.58 15.22 -4.27
C ILE A 140 -10.08 14.98 -4.09
N ASP A 141 -10.47 13.75 -3.73
CA ASP A 141 -11.84 13.27 -3.55
C ASP A 141 -12.28 13.18 -2.08
N SER A 142 -11.42 13.51 -1.11
CA SER A 142 -11.76 13.35 0.31
C SER A 142 -12.73 14.43 0.83
N GLY A 143 -12.78 15.59 0.18
CA GLY A 143 -13.55 16.74 0.65
C GLY A 143 -12.98 17.42 1.90
N ASN A 144 -11.82 16.98 2.40
CA ASN A 144 -11.12 17.57 3.53
C ASN A 144 -10.13 18.65 3.06
N ILE A 145 -9.92 19.67 3.88
CA ILE A 145 -8.93 20.73 3.64
C ILE A 145 -8.05 20.86 4.89
N PRO A 146 -6.71 20.81 4.79
CA PRO A 146 -5.84 20.95 5.93
C PRO A 146 -5.90 22.37 6.50
N SER A 147 -6.00 22.49 7.82
CA SER A 147 -5.92 23.77 8.53
C SER A 147 -4.46 24.11 8.87
N ASP A 148 -4.08 25.38 8.74
CA ASP A 148 -2.72 25.86 9.02
C ASP A 148 -2.37 26.06 10.51
N ASP A 149 -3.31 25.79 11.44
CA ASP A 149 -3.30 26.33 12.81
C ASP A 149 -2.71 25.43 13.92
N GLU A 150 -1.83 24.45 13.65
CA GLU A 150 -1.16 23.66 14.71
C GLU A 150 0.39 23.64 14.67
#